data_AF-A0A0G1LB91-F1
#
_entry.id   AF-A0A0G1LB91-F1
#
_cell.length_a   1.000
_cell.length_b   1.000
_cell.length_c   1.000
_cell.angle_alpha   90.00
_cell.angle_beta   90.00
_cell.angle_gamma   90.00
#
_symmetry.space_group_name_H-M   'P 1'
#
loop_
_entity.id
_entity.type
_entity.pdbx_description
1 polymer ?
#
loop_
_entity_poly.entity_id
_entity_poly.type
_entity_poly.pdbx_seq_one_letter_code
_entity_poly.pdbx_strand_id
1 'polypeptide(L)'
;MSGQRHDVGLRGMRYEKSAESLLGHLASMVKVPSEADFGIDFYCQPLIASGKATKTVAEMCALQVKGGSATLQYGGLKNEKWAEHEIIWLKTLTTPLYLARVDTSFKTVDLYSLRRLWLVFLKTGIAHNPFSITIASQPKSETPCDPSDAEHKLDDAGHDNWIVDVGAPFLSFNQELMNDESFRAKAIDIWRAWIRIDYLNIMRFHQLVPYYTEQFQYVTNSPISPIRIAHYWDKRKGVNISHLAQNAAPLTISLATHLQWQDDTNAFMFIPILEWLEQNGWLDEMGKGLLKNLQNSQDQGLSPAAIL
;
A
#
# COMPACT_ATOMS: atom_id res chain seq x y z
N MET A 1 -1.83 44.47 -22.37
CA MET A 1 -1.44 43.05 -22.25
C MET A 1 -1.96 42.50 -20.92
N SER A 2 -3.19 41.97 -20.92
CA SER A 2 -3.78 41.32 -19.75
C SER A 2 -3.55 39.81 -19.87
N GLY A 3 -2.54 39.28 -19.16
CA GLY A 3 -2.36 37.84 -19.05
C GLY A 3 -3.39 37.28 -18.08
N GLN A 4 -4.44 36.64 -18.58
CA GLN A 4 -5.28 35.75 -17.78
C GLN A 4 -4.42 34.56 -17.33
N ARG A 5 -3.85 34.64 -16.13
CA ARG A 5 -3.32 33.46 -15.45
C ARG A 5 -4.51 32.63 -14.98
N HIS A 6 -4.54 31.35 -15.35
CA HIS A 6 -5.55 30.40 -14.88
C HIS A 6 -5.55 30.33 -13.35
N ASP A 7 -6.58 30.92 -12.73
CA ASP A 7 -6.77 31.03 -11.28
C ASP A 7 -6.83 29.65 -10.57
N VAL A 8 -7.23 28.61 -11.32
CA VAL A 8 -7.34 27.23 -10.85
C VAL A 8 -5.97 26.63 -10.47
N GLY A 9 -4.93 26.88 -11.27
CA GLY A 9 -3.56 26.40 -10.99
C GLY A 9 -2.93 27.11 -9.79
N LEU A 10 -3.22 28.41 -9.63
CA LEU A 10 -2.77 29.19 -8.47
C LEU A 10 -3.36 28.68 -7.16
N ARG A 11 -4.62 28.22 -7.19
CA ARG A 11 -5.30 27.70 -6.00
C ARG A 11 -4.76 26.32 -5.58
N GLY A 12 -4.49 25.43 -6.54
CA GLY A 12 -3.83 24.14 -6.28
C GLY A 12 -2.49 24.30 -5.56
N MET A 13 -1.63 25.17 -6.10
CA MET A 13 -0.33 25.48 -5.49
C MET A 13 -0.43 26.05 -4.06
N ARG A 14 -1.50 26.78 -3.73
CA ARG A 14 -1.70 27.28 -2.35
C ARG A 14 -2.01 26.14 -1.38
N TYR A 15 -2.81 25.16 -1.80
CA TYR A 15 -3.06 23.98 -0.98
C TYR A 15 -1.79 23.16 -0.77
N GLU A 16 -1.01 22.91 -1.84
CA GLU A 16 0.29 22.23 -1.74
C GLU A 16 1.24 22.94 -0.75
N LYS A 17 1.38 24.27 -0.86
CA LYS A 17 2.22 25.05 0.07
C LYS A 17 1.74 24.96 1.52
N SER A 18 0.43 24.93 1.73
CA SER A 18 -0.14 24.84 3.08
C SER A 18 0.07 23.45 3.67
N ALA A 19 -0.11 22.41 2.86
CA ALA A 19 0.23 21.05 3.22
C ALA A 19 1.72 20.91 3.56
N GLU A 20 2.62 21.42 2.70
CA GLU A 20 4.06 21.43 2.91
C GLU A 20 4.47 22.14 4.21
N SER A 21 3.91 23.32 4.47
CA SER A 21 4.18 24.07 5.69
C SER A 21 3.78 23.29 6.95
N LEU A 22 2.62 22.64 6.96
CA LEU A 22 2.11 21.94 8.14
C LEU A 22 2.79 20.57 8.31
N LEU A 23 2.85 19.76 7.24
CA LEU A 23 3.46 18.43 7.24
C LEU A 23 4.98 18.46 7.41
N GLY A 24 5.66 19.54 7.03
CA GLY A 24 7.09 19.72 7.24
C GLY A 24 7.52 19.66 8.72
N HIS A 25 6.57 19.81 9.66
CA HIS A 25 6.82 19.61 11.09
C HIS A 25 6.91 18.12 11.47
N LEU A 26 6.32 17.23 10.67
CA LEU A 26 6.19 15.80 10.92
C LEU A 26 7.08 14.96 10.00
N ALA A 27 7.38 15.43 8.78
CA ALA A 27 8.09 14.67 7.76
C ALA A 27 9.06 15.55 6.96
N SER A 28 10.13 14.93 6.46
CA SER A 28 10.89 15.47 5.33
C SER A 28 10.05 15.31 4.07
N MET A 29 9.89 16.39 3.29
CA MET A 29 9.07 16.41 2.09
C MET A 29 9.90 16.76 0.86
N VAL A 30 9.72 15.98 -0.21
CA VAL A 30 10.35 16.20 -1.51
C VAL A 30 9.24 16.41 -2.53
N LYS A 31 9.14 17.64 -3.05
CA LYS A 31 8.15 18.00 -4.07
C LYS A 31 8.47 17.30 -5.39
N VAL A 32 7.44 16.73 -6.02
CA VAL A 32 7.54 16.18 -7.37
C VAL A 32 7.29 17.30 -8.39
N PRO A 33 8.15 17.48 -9.40
CA PRO A 33 7.91 18.44 -10.47
C PRO A 33 6.63 18.09 -11.25
N SER A 34 5.74 19.07 -11.43
CA SER A 34 4.40 18.87 -12.02
C SER A 34 4.40 18.33 -13.46
N GLU A 35 5.51 18.46 -14.20
CA GLU A 35 5.66 17.93 -15.57
C GLU A 35 5.92 16.42 -15.61
N ALA A 36 6.20 15.79 -14.46
CA ALA A 36 6.65 14.41 -14.35
C ALA A 36 5.63 13.47 -13.68
N ASP A 37 4.42 13.93 -13.37
CA ASP A 37 3.60 13.28 -12.33
C ASP A 37 2.17 12.89 -12.75
N PHE A 38 1.76 11.72 -12.26
CA PHE A 38 0.44 11.07 -12.43
C PHE A 38 -0.40 11.13 -11.14
N GLY A 39 -0.08 12.04 -10.20
CA GLY A 39 -0.87 12.28 -9.00
C GLY A 39 -0.14 12.03 -7.66
N ILE A 40 1.16 12.31 -7.59
CA ILE A 40 1.98 12.45 -6.38
C ILE A 40 2.56 13.86 -6.35
N ASP A 41 2.07 14.71 -5.46
CA ASP A 41 2.63 16.03 -5.27
C ASP A 41 3.93 15.99 -4.43
N PHE A 42 4.04 15.04 -3.50
CA PHE A 42 5.21 14.90 -2.62
C PHE A 42 5.57 13.44 -2.31
N TYR A 43 6.86 13.17 -2.21
CA TYR A 43 7.37 12.05 -1.41
C TYR A 43 7.67 12.54 0.01
N CYS A 44 7.25 11.78 1.00
CA CYS A 44 7.37 12.12 2.41
C CYS A 44 8.08 11.02 3.20
N GLN A 45 8.87 11.41 4.19
CA GLN A 45 9.48 10.50 5.15
C GLN A 45 9.32 11.06 6.57
N PRO A 46 8.52 10.42 7.45
CA PRO A 46 8.36 10.84 8.85
C PRO A 46 9.69 11.07 9.58
N LEU A 47 9.75 12.16 10.34
CA LEU A 47 10.91 12.52 11.15
C LEU A 47 10.91 11.73 12.45
N ILE A 48 12.02 11.09 12.78
CA ILE A 48 12.20 10.33 14.03
C ILE A 48 13.38 10.89 14.84
N ALA A 49 13.25 10.93 16.16
CA ALA A 49 14.34 11.35 17.03
C ALA A 49 15.49 10.34 16.95
N SER A 50 16.70 10.82 16.65
CA SER A 50 17.93 10.02 16.66
C SER A 50 18.89 10.41 17.78
N GLY A 51 18.54 11.44 18.56
CA GLY A 51 19.29 11.97 19.70
C GLY A 51 18.56 13.15 20.32
N LYS A 52 19.17 13.81 21.32
CA LYS A 52 18.53 14.94 22.04
C LYS A 52 18.18 16.14 21.14
N ALA A 53 18.95 16.36 20.07
CA ALA A 53 18.77 17.49 19.15
C ALA A 53 18.86 17.08 17.67
N THR A 54 18.84 15.78 17.38
CA THR A 54 18.98 15.26 16.02
C THR A 54 17.75 14.46 15.63
N LYS A 55 17.31 14.67 14.38
CA LYS A 55 16.25 13.90 13.74
C LYS A 55 16.84 13.13 12.56
N THR A 56 16.33 11.95 12.31
CA THR A 56 16.53 11.21 11.05
C THR A 56 15.16 10.95 10.42
N VAL A 57 15.14 10.32 9.26
CA VAL A 57 13.92 9.95 8.55
C VAL A 57 13.68 8.44 8.65
N ALA A 58 12.42 8.03 8.64
CA ALA A 58 12.05 6.63 8.59
C ALA A 58 10.83 6.42 7.70
N GLU A 59 10.77 5.24 7.09
CA GLU A 59 9.74 4.86 6.12
C GLU A 59 9.64 5.86 4.93
N MET A 60 8.85 5.53 3.90
CA MET A 60 8.59 6.44 2.78
C MET A 60 7.11 6.33 2.39
N CYS A 61 6.50 7.45 2.03
CA CYS A 61 5.17 7.44 1.45
C CYS A 61 5.05 8.51 0.36
N ALA A 62 4.05 8.38 -0.48
CA ALA A 62 3.66 9.35 -1.48
C ALA A 62 2.40 10.09 -1.01
N LEU A 63 2.27 11.35 -1.42
CA LEU A 63 1.17 12.22 -1.01
C LEU A 63 0.57 12.92 -2.22
N GLN A 64 -0.74 12.80 -2.39
CA GLN A 64 -1.55 13.67 -3.24
C GLN A 64 -2.25 14.70 -2.35
N VAL A 65 -2.11 15.98 -2.68
CA VAL A 65 -2.79 17.09 -2.03
C VAL A 65 -4.04 17.45 -2.82
N LYS A 66 -5.16 17.65 -2.11
CA LYS A 66 -6.40 18.23 -2.67
C LYS A 66 -6.94 19.29 -1.72
N GLY A 67 -7.61 20.29 -2.27
CA GLY A 67 -8.22 21.37 -1.49
C GLY A 67 -9.73 21.22 -1.34
N GLY A 68 -10.24 21.53 -0.15
CA GLY A 68 -11.68 21.53 0.15
C GLY A 68 -12.35 20.20 -0.17
N SER A 69 -13.52 20.29 -0.82
CA SER A 69 -14.34 19.14 -1.22
C SER A 69 -13.98 18.57 -2.59
N ALA A 70 -12.78 18.88 -3.14
CA ALA A 70 -12.39 18.37 -4.45
C ALA A 70 -12.36 16.84 -4.46
N THR A 71 -13.07 16.23 -5.40
CA THR A 71 -13.09 14.77 -5.57
C THR A 71 -11.74 14.31 -6.13
N LEU A 72 -11.23 13.20 -5.61
CA LEU A 72 -10.09 12.50 -6.20
C LEU A 72 -10.63 11.30 -6.98
N GLN A 73 -10.30 11.24 -8.27
CA GLN A 73 -10.75 10.18 -9.17
C GLN A 73 -9.59 9.77 -10.08
N TYR A 74 -9.47 8.47 -10.30
CA TYR A 74 -8.52 7.84 -11.23
C TYR A 74 -9.28 7.11 -12.33
N GLY A 75 -8.73 7.11 -13.55
CA GLY A 75 -9.38 6.51 -14.71
C GLY A 75 -10.52 7.39 -15.24
N GLY A 76 -11.57 6.74 -15.78
CA GLY A 76 -12.69 7.39 -16.44
C GLY A 76 -12.33 8.04 -17.77
N LEU A 77 -13.29 8.70 -18.41
CA LEU A 77 -13.04 9.46 -19.64
C LEU A 77 -12.41 10.82 -19.30
N LYS A 78 -11.24 11.09 -19.88
CA LYS A 78 -10.59 12.40 -19.88
C LYS A 78 -10.33 12.79 -21.33
N ASN A 79 -10.90 13.92 -21.76
CA ASN A 79 -10.85 14.36 -23.16
C ASN A 79 -11.25 13.24 -24.15
N GLU A 80 -12.38 12.59 -23.88
CA GLU A 80 -12.95 11.49 -24.68
C GLU A 80 -12.11 10.20 -24.76
N LYS A 81 -11.01 10.13 -24.01
CA LYS A 81 -10.16 8.93 -23.92
C LYS A 81 -10.21 8.36 -22.52
N TRP A 82 -10.30 7.03 -22.42
CA TRP A 82 -10.20 6.38 -21.13
C TRP A 82 -8.77 6.56 -20.58
N ALA A 83 -8.67 7.11 -19.38
CA ALA A 83 -7.41 7.30 -18.67
C ALA A 83 -6.94 6.00 -17.99
N GLU A 84 -6.90 4.88 -18.73
CA GLU A 84 -6.50 3.56 -18.21
C GLU A 84 -5.11 3.59 -17.55
N HIS A 85 -4.20 4.38 -18.10
CA HIS A 85 -2.84 4.53 -17.60
C HIS A 85 -2.79 4.95 -16.11
N GLU A 86 -3.78 5.66 -15.58
CA GLU A 86 -3.86 6.03 -14.17
C GLU A 86 -4.16 4.81 -13.29
N ILE A 87 -5.00 3.91 -13.76
CA ILE A 87 -5.34 2.65 -13.06
C ILE A 87 -4.14 1.71 -13.07
N ILE A 88 -3.46 1.62 -14.22
CA ILE A 88 -2.22 0.85 -14.34
C ILE A 88 -1.15 1.43 -13.40
N TRP A 89 -0.99 2.75 -13.39
CA TRP A 89 -0.04 3.43 -12.50
C TRP A 89 -0.34 3.17 -11.02
N LEU A 90 -1.61 3.23 -10.59
CA LEU A 90 -1.97 2.89 -9.21
C LEU A 90 -1.54 1.46 -8.85
N LYS A 91 -1.71 0.50 -9.75
CA LYS A 91 -1.29 -0.90 -9.53
C LYS A 91 0.22 -1.06 -9.45
N THR A 92 1.02 -0.18 -10.06
CA THR A 92 2.49 -0.28 -10.03
C THR A 92 3.12 0.42 -8.83
N LEU A 93 2.34 1.14 -8.01
CA LEU A 93 2.87 1.80 -6.83
C LEU A 93 3.49 0.78 -5.86
N THR A 94 4.76 1.01 -5.52
CA THR A 94 5.50 0.27 -4.49
C THR A 94 5.55 1.01 -3.16
N THR A 95 4.97 2.21 -3.12
CA THR A 95 5.00 3.13 -1.99
C THR A 95 3.57 3.49 -1.58
N PRO A 96 3.24 3.49 -0.27
CA PRO A 96 1.93 3.91 0.21
C PRO A 96 1.54 5.29 -0.28
N LEU A 97 0.36 5.41 -0.89
CA LEU A 97 -0.20 6.69 -1.33
C LEU A 97 -1.22 7.19 -0.30
N TYR A 98 -1.06 8.45 0.10
CA TYR A 98 -1.95 9.16 1.00
C TYR A 98 -2.61 10.34 0.30
N LEU A 99 -3.80 10.69 0.77
CA LEU A 99 -4.48 11.93 0.40
C LEU A 99 -4.35 12.93 1.56
N ALA A 100 -3.72 14.08 1.31
CA ALA A 100 -3.80 15.25 2.16
C ALA A 100 -4.94 16.16 1.66
N ARG A 101 -6.01 16.30 2.45
CA ARG A 101 -7.01 17.34 2.22
C ARG A 101 -6.66 18.58 3.02
N VAL A 102 -6.50 19.69 2.34
CA VAL A 102 -6.34 21.00 2.98
C VAL A 102 -7.69 21.70 2.98
N ASP A 103 -8.08 22.22 4.13
CA ASP A 103 -9.33 22.97 4.25
C ASP A 103 -9.30 24.26 3.42
N THR A 104 -10.47 24.85 3.14
CA THR A 104 -10.57 26.06 2.32
C THR A 104 -9.93 27.29 2.97
N SER A 105 -9.69 27.25 4.29
CA SER A 105 -9.00 28.31 5.03
C SER A 105 -7.48 28.15 5.08
N PHE A 106 -6.93 27.06 4.54
CA PHE A 106 -5.50 26.74 4.53
C PHE A 106 -4.88 26.58 5.92
N LYS A 107 -5.67 26.20 6.92
CA LYS A 107 -5.25 26.08 8.32
C LYS A 107 -5.16 24.66 8.80
N THR A 108 -5.89 23.74 8.16
CA THR A 108 -6.01 22.36 8.60
C THR A 108 -5.63 21.41 7.48
N VAL A 109 -4.87 20.37 7.83
CA VAL A 109 -4.54 19.24 6.96
C VAL A 109 -5.14 17.98 7.58
N ASP A 110 -5.91 17.28 6.75
CA ASP A 110 -6.48 15.98 7.04
C ASP A 110 -5.78 14.93 6.17
N LEU A 111 -5.17 13.93 6.79
CA LEU A 111 -4.52 12.82 6.12
C LEU A 111 -5.41 11.58 6.08
N TYR A 112 -5.57 11.01 4.89
CA TYR A 112 -6.33 9.79 4.63
C TYR A 112 -5.41 8.77 3.96
N SER A 113 -5.51 7.51 4.38
CA SER A 113 -4.85 6.41 3.67
C SER A 113 -5.67 5.96 2.47
N LEU A 114 -5.03 5.83 1.32
CA LEU A 114 -5.67 5.24 0.15
C LEU A 114 -5.52 3.71 0.09
N ARG A 115 -5.14 3.04 1.19
CA ARG A 115 -4.93 1.59 1.20
C ARG A 115 -6.12 0.77 0.71
N ARG A 116 -7.35 1.30 0.79
CA ARG A 116 -8.55 0.58 0.34
C ARG A 116 -8.64 0.49 -1.19
N LEU A 117 -7.79 1.21 -1.92
CA LEU A 117 -7.54 0.96 -3.35
C LEU A 117 -7.11 -0.49 -3.60
N TRP A 118 -6.26 -1.05 -2.73
CA TRP A 118 -5.77 -2.42 -2.89
C TRP A 118 -6.88 -3.45 -2.79
N LEU A 119 -7.94 -3.16 -2.02
CA LEU A 119 -9.12 -4.02 -1.96
C LEU A 119 -9.87 -4.08 -3.28
N VAL A 120 -9.97 -2.95 -3.99
CA VAL A 120 -10.58 -2.93 -5.33
C VAL A 120 -9.81 -3.85 -6.25
N PHE A 121 -8.48 -3.72 -6.31
CA PHE A 121 -7.64 -4.53 -7.20
C PHE A 121 -7.63 -6.02 -6.84
N LEU A 122 -7.69 -6.36 -5.55
CA LEU A 122 -7.85 -7.75 -5.12
C LEU A 122 -9.21 -8.33 -5.52
N LYS A 123 -10.30 -7.53 -5.44
CA LYS A 123 -11.66 -7.96 -5.83
C LYS A 123 -11.85 -8.08 -7.34
N THR A 124 -11.31 -7.14 -8.12
CA THR A 124 -11.40 -7.19 -9.59
C THR A 124 -10.47 -8.24 -10.20
N GLY A 125 -9.40 -8.59 -9.49
CA GLY A 125 -8.31 -9.41 -10.01
C GLY A 125 -7.26 -8.56 -10.74
N ILE A 126 -6.03 -9.08 -10.78
CA ILE A 126 -4.85 -8.33 -11.27
C ILE A 126 -4.98 -8.01 -12.77
N ALA A 127 -5.57 -8.92 -13.55
CA ALA A 127 -5.72 -8.78 -14.99
C ALA A 127 -6.83 -7.81 -15.43
N HIS A 128 -7.75 -7.44 -14.53
CA HIS A 128 -8.86 -6.54 -14.83
C HIS A 128 -8.59 -5.13 -14.33
N ASN A 129 -8.78 -4.13 -15.18
CA ASN A 129 -8.66 -2.72 -14.82
C ASN A 129 -10.06 -2.14 -14.64
N PRO A 130 -10.44 -1.66 -13.44
CA PRO A 130 -11.68 -0.91 -13.30
C PRO A 130 -11.63 0.33 -14.20
N PHE A 131 -12.77 0.73 -14.75
CA PHE A 131 -12.85 1.89 -15.62
C PHE A 131 -12.55 3.17 -14.85
N SER A 132 -13.14 3.34 -13.66
CA SER A 132 -12.80 4.45 -12.77
C SER A 132 -12.86 4.08 -11.30
N ILE A 133 -12.06 4.79 -10.50
CA ILE A 133 -12.06 4.71 -9.04
C ILE A 133 -12.21 6.12 -8.47
N THR A 134 -13.25 6.34 -7.69
CA THR A 134 -13.53 7.60 -7.01
C THR A 134 -13.29 7.45 -5.51
N ILE A 135 -12.54 8.38 -4.93
CA ILE A 135 -12.25 8.40 -3.49
C ILE A 135 -13.29 9.26 -2.77
N ALA A 136 -14.08 8.62 -1.92
CA ALA A 136 -14.96 9.26 -0.96
C ALA A 136 -14.28 9.36 0.41
N SER A 137 -14.38 10.50 1.07
CA SER A 137 -13.77 10.74 2.38
C SER A 137 -14.81 11.34 3.33
N GLN A 138 -14.75 10.93 4.59
CA GLN A 138 -15.60 11.45 5.67
C GLN A 138 -14.85 12.55 6.45
N PRO A 139 -15.55 13.49 7.11
CA PRO A 139 -14.90 14.48 7.96
C PRO A 139 -14.19 13.83 9.16
N LYS A 140 -13.37 14.63 9.86
CA LYS A 140 -12.80 14.26 11.17
C LYS A 140 -13.89 13.68 12.09
N SER A 141 -13.57 12.55 12.73
CA SER A 141 -14.45 11.89 13.69
C SER A 141 -13.76 11.74 15.04
N GLU A 142 -14.50 12.06 16.11
CA GLU A 142 -14.09 11.81 17.50
C GLU A 142 -14.59 10.46 18.02
N THR A 143 -15.50 9.82 17.27
CA THR A 143 -15.97 8.46 17.53
C THR A 143 -15.34 7.48 16.54
N PRO A 144 -15.22 6.19 16.90
CA PRO A 144 -14.68 5.19 15.99
C PRO A 144 -15.46 5.15 14.68
N CYS A 145 -14.76 5.35 13.57
CA CYS A 145 -15.30 5.28 12.22
C CYS A 145 -14.89 3.94 11.60
N ASP A 146 -15.86 3.21 11.06
CA ASP A 146 -15.61 2.11 10.15
C ASP A 146 -15.99 2.57 8.74
N PRO A 147 -15.03 2.76 7.82
CA PRO A 147 -15.39 3.17 6.48
C PRO A 147 -16.19 2.07 5.79
N SER A 148 -17.12 2.46 4.93
CA SER A 148 -17.98 1.49 4.24
C SER A 148 -17.20 0.63 3.23
N ASP A 149 -17.71 -0.57 2.95
CA ASP A 149 -17.15 -1.41 1.89
C ASP A 149 -17.13 -0.64 0.55
N ALA A 150 -16.08 -0.86 -0.25
CA ALA A 150 -16.00 -0.24 -1.57
C ALA A 150 -17.22 -0.63 -2.42
N GLU A 151 -17.91 0.37 -2.94
CA GLU A 151 -19.13 0.20 -3.72
C GLU A 151 -18.78 0.02 -5.19
N HIS A 152 -19.28 -1.06 -5.79
CA HIS A 152 -19.12 -1.35 -7.21
C HIS A 152 -20.42 -1.07 -7.97
N LYS A 153 -20.32 -0.29 -9.05
CA LYS A 153 -21.45 0.10 -9.91
C LYS A 153 -21.03 0.01 -11.37
N LEU A 154 -21.96 -0.45 -12.20
CA LEU A 154 -21.86 -0.27 -13.64
C LEU A 154 -22.51 1.07 -14.01
N ASP A 155 -21.88 1.86 -14.89
CA ASP A 155 -22.54 3.01 -15.49
C ASP A 155 -23.51 2.58 -16.61
N ASP A 156 -24.23 3.55 -17.19
CA ASP A 156 -25.19 3.29 -18.28
C ASP A 156 -24.55 2.67 -19.53
N ALA A 157 -23.22 2.83 -19.69
CA ALA A 157 -22.44 2.22 -20.77
C ALA A 157 -21.84 0.86 -20.39
N GLY A 158 -22.13 0.36 -19.18
CA GLY A 158 -21.64 -0.92 -18.66
C GLY A 158 -20.20 -0.88 -18.15
N HIS A 159 -19.61 0.30 -17.94
CA HIS A 159 -18.26 0.42 -17.42
C HIS A 159 -18.19 0.17 -15.91
N ASP A 160 -17.10 -0.47 -15.48
CA ASP A 160 -16.81 -0.85 -14.10
C ASP A 160 -16.32 0.34 -13.25
N ASN A 161 -17.19 0.89 -12.40
CA ASN A 161 -16.90 2.05 -11.57
C ASN A 161 -16.90 1.69 -10.08
N TRP A 162 -15.87 2.15 -9.36
CA TRP A 162 -15.71 1.90 -7.92
C TRP A 162 -15.72 3.20 -7.14
N ILE A 163 -16.45 3.21 -6.03
CA ILE A 163 -16.39 4.27 -5.01
C ILE A 163 -15.72 3.68 -3.77
N VAL A 164 -14.57 4.25 -3.41
CA VAL A 164 -13.77 3.81 -2.26
C VAL A 164 -13.93 4.82 -1.14
N ASP A 165 -14.64 4.42 -0.09
CA ASP A 165 -14.71 5.17 1.16
C ASP A 165 -13.43 4.94 1.98
N VAL A 166 -12.64 6.01 2.15
CA VAL A 166 -11.42 5.99 2.97
C VAL A 166 -11.69 6.34 4.44
N GLY A 167 -12.92 6.72 4.78
CA GLY A 167 -13.35 7.04 6.14
C GLY A 167 -12.92 8.43 6.59
N ALA A 168 -12.89 8.61 7.91
CA ALA A 168 -12.38 9.81 8.55
C ALA A 168 -10.85 9.92 8.38
N PRO A 169 -10.25 11.11 8.46
CA PRO A 169 -8.80 11.22 8.44
C PRO A 169 -8.19 10.49 9.64
N PHE A 170 -7.09 9.76 9.44
CA PHE A 170 -6.38 9.15 10.56
C PHE A 170 -5.53 10.16 11.33
N LEU A 171 -5.13 11.25 10.67
CA LEU A 171 -4.51 12.43 11.28
C LEU A 171 -5.18 13.70 10.77
N SER A 172 -5.49 14.61 11.68
CA SER A 172 -6.04 15.94 11.39
C SER A 172 -5.36 16.95 12.30
N PHE A 173 -4.74 17.97 11.72
CA PHE A 173 -3.97 18.94 12.49
C PHE A 173 -3.87 20.30 11.82
N ASN A 174 -3.54 21.29 12.65
CA ASN A 174 -3.34 22.69 12.28
C ASN A 174 -2.02 23.20 12.86
N GLN A 175 -1.71 24.48 12.64
CA GLN A 175 -0.46 25.09 13.14
C GLN A 175 -0.33 25.06 14.67
N GLU A 176 -1.44 25.21 15.41
CA GLU A 176 -1.43 25.20 16.87
C GLU A 176 -1.00 23.83 17.40
N LEU A 177 -1.61 22.75 16.89
CA LEU A 177 -1.23 21.38 17.22
C LEU A 177 0.20 21.07 16.77
N MET A 178 0.66 21.64 15.66
CA MET A 178 2.05 21.49 15.20
C MET A 178 3.05 22.21 16.09
N ASN A 179 2.64 23.16 16.93
CA ASN A 179 3.53 23.78 17.91
C ASN A 179 3.69 22.94 19.19
N ASP A 180 2.76 22.02 19.48
CA ASP A 180 2.84 21.08 20.60
C ASP A 180 3.77 19.89 20.28
N GLU A 181 4.86 19.77 21.04
CA GLU A 181 5.84 18.69 20.88
C GLU A 181 5.27 17.30 21.16
N SER A 182 4.39 17.19 22.15
CA SER A 182 3.76 15.92 22.52
C SER A 182 2.82 15.45 21.41
N PHE A 183 2.05 16.36 20.83
CA PHE A 183 1.19 16.07 19.68
C PHE A 183 2.03 15.67 18.46
N ARG A 184 3.09 16.41 18.12
CA ARG A 184 3.96 16.07 16.98
C ARG A 184 4.53 14.66 17.10
N ALA A 185 5.07 14.30 18.26
CA ALA A 185 5.62 12.97 18.50
C ALA A 185 4.54 11.88 18.31
N LYS A 186 3.35 12.09 18.89
CA LYS A 186 2.21 11.18 18.72
C LYS A 186 1.77 11.06 17.26
N ALA A 187 1.70 12.18 16.54
CA ALA A 187 1.28 12.22 15.14
C ALA A 187 2.26 11.45 14.24
N ILE A 188 3.57 11.60 14.48
CA ILE A 188 4.62 10.83 13.79
C ILE A 188 4.41 9.32 14.04
N ASP A 189 4.21 8.90 15.29
CA ASP A 189 4.05 7.48 15.61
C ASP A 189 2.79 6.89 14.96
N ILE A 190 1.68 7.64 14.97
CA ILE A 190 0.46 7.24 14.26
C ILE A 190 0.77 7.09 12.77
N TRP A 191 1.35 8.11 12.12
CA TRP A 191 1.58 8.06 10.68
C TRP A 191 2.49 6.90 10.28
N ARG A 192 3.57 6.66 11.02
CA ARG A 192 4.49 5.54 10.79
C ARG A 192 3.79 4.19 10.91
N ALA A 193 2.94 4.03 11.91
CA ALA A 193 2.19 2.80 12.08
C ALA A 193 1.23 2.55 10.90
N TRP A 194 0.63 3.62 10.34
CA TRP A 194 -0.21 3.53 9.14
C TRP A 194 0.63 3.16 7.90
N ILE A 195 1.79 3.80 7.71
CA ILE A 195 2.71 3.53 6.60
C ILE A 195 3.14 2.06 6.60
N ARG A 196 3.46 1.48 7.75
CA ARG A 196 3.87 0.08 7.86
C ARG A 196 2.77 -0.91 7.43
N ILE A 197 1.53 -0.64 7.83
CA ILE A 197 0.40 -1.49 7.44
C ILE A 197 0.13 -1.36 5.94
N ASP A 198 0.19 -0.14 5.41
CA ASP A 198 -0.05 0.09 3.99
C ASP A 198 1.06 -0.51 3.13
N TYR A 199 2.33 -0.45 3.56
CA TYR A 199 3.44 -1.16 2.91
C TYR A 199 3.22 -2.66 2.88
N LEU A 200 2.80 -3.25 3.99
CA LEU A 200 2.55 -4.69 4.06
C LEU A 200 1.45 -5.11 3.08
N ASN A 201 0.40 -4.30 2.94
CA ASN A 201 -0.66 -4.54 1.95
C ASN A 201 -0.15 -4.43 0.51
N ILE A 202 0.70 -3.43 0.21
CA ILE A 202 1.32 -3.28 -1.10
C ILE A 202 2.21 -4.47 -1.44
N MET A 203 3.08 -4.88 -0.51
CA MET A 203 3.95 -6.04 -0.70
C MET A 203 3.13 -7.30 -0.96
N ARG A 204 2.09 -7.53 -0.17
CA ARG A 204 1.19 -8.69 -0.35
C ARG A 204 0.46 -8.63 -1.68
N PHE A 205 -0.03 -7.46 -2.09
CA PHE A 205 -0.65 -7.28 -3.39
C PHE A 205 0.30 -7.66 -4.54
N HIS A 206 1.54 -7.15 -4.52
CA HIS A 206 2.55 -7.48 -5.54
C HIS A 206 3.02 -8.93 -5.50
N GLN A 207 2.97 -9.58 -4.35
CA GLN A 207 3.22 -11.02 -4.19
C GLN A 207 1.97 -11.88 -4.46
N LEU A 208 0.85 -11.26 -4.83
CA LEU A 208 -0.47 -11.87 -5.01
C LEU A 208 -0.99 -12.65 -3.79
N VAL A 209 -0.46 -12.32 -2.61
CA VAL A 209 -0.84 -12.93 -1.34
C VAL A 209 -2.26 -12.45 -1.01
N PRO A 210 -3.24 -13.35 -0.86
CA PRO A 210 -4.67 -13.02 -0.75
C PRO A 210 -5.07 -12.50 0.65
N TYR A 211 -4.16 -11.80 1.34
CA TYR A 211 -4.38 -11.22 2.65
C TYR A 211 -4.32 -9.70 2.58
N TYR A 212 -5.27 -9.07 3.26
CA TYR A 212 -5.30 -7.63 3.43
C TYR A 212 -5.45 -7.30 4.91
N THR A 213 -4.69 -6.34 5.38
CA THR A 213 -4.74 -5.87 6.76
C THR A 213 -5.36 -4.48 6.80
N GLU A 214 -6.41 -4.32 7.59
CA GLU A 214 -7.09 -3.03 7.74
C GLU A 214 -7.30 -2.66 9.20
N GLN A 215 -7.32 -1.37 9.47
CA GLN A 215 -7.70 -0.82 10.75
C GLN A 215 -9.22 -0.79 10.80
N PHE A 216 -9.76 -1.51 11.77
CA PHE A 216 -11.18 -1.55 12.05
C PHE A 216 -11.48 -0.49 13.10
N GLN A 217 -12.50 0.35 12.88
CA GLN A 217 -13.00 1.30 13.88
C GLN A 217 -11.91 2.18 14.50
N TYR A 218 -11.39 3.15 13.75
CA TYR A 218 -10.36 4.08 14.24
C TYR A 218 -10.91 5.49 14.50
N VAL A 219 -10.22 6.22 15.37
CA VAL A 219 -10.50 7.62 15.72
C VAL A 219 -9.36 8.50 15.21
N THR A 220 -9.68 9.66 14.64
CA THR A 220 -8.67 10.62 14.17
C THR A 220 -7.69 10.98 15.31
N ASN A 221 -6.39 11.07 15.00
CA ASN A 221 -5.32 11.39 15.95
C ASN A 221 -5.15 10.39 17.11
N SER A 222 -5.64 9.16 16.94
CA SER A 222 -5.46 8.08 17.93
C SER A 222 -4.52 6.99 17.42
N PRO A 223 -3.81 6.29 18.33
CA PRO A 223 -3.02 5.12 17.96
C PRO A 223 -3.84 4.07 17.23
N ILE A 224 -3.17 3.25 16.44
CA ILE A 224 -3.82 2.17 15.69
C ILE A 224 -4.31 1.09 16.65
N SER A 225 -5.62 0.86 16.67
CA SER A 225 -6.26 -0.32 17.24
C SER A 225 -7.78 -0.25 16.99
N PRO A 226 -8.48 -1.37 16.72
CA PRO A 226 -7.99 -2.72 16.38
C PRO A 226 -7.67 -2.91 14.87
N ILE A 227 -6.98 -4.01 14.56
CA ILE A 227 -6.67 -4.43 13.18
C ILE A 227 -7.49 -5.66 12.83
N ARG A 228 -8.05 -5.70 11.62
CA ARG A 228 -8.73 -6.84 10.99
C ARG A 228 -7.89 -7.38 9.84
N ILE A 229 -7.92 -8.70 9.64
CA ILE A 229 -7.33 -9.36 8.47
C ILE A 229 -8.46 -9.87 7.59
N ALA A 230 -8.52 -9.36 6.36
CA ALA A 230 -9.43 -9.82 5.32
C ALA A 230 -8.71 -10.77 4.38
N HIS A 231 -9.46 -11.75 3.88
CA HIS A 231 -8.98 -12.81 2.99
C HIS A 231 -9.72 -12.74 1.65
N TYR A 232 -8.98 -12.83 0.55
CA TYR A 232 -9.54 -12.73 -0.80
C TYR A 232 -9.14 -13.93 -1.65
N TRP A 233 -9.98 -14.95 -1.65
CA TRP A 233 -9.77 -16.16 -2.43
C TRP A 233 -10.55 -16.09 -3.74
N ASP A 234 -9.87 -16.31 -4.87
CA ASP A 234 -10.56 -16.52 -6.14
C ASP A 234 -11.19 -17.92 -6.14
N LYS A 235 -12.50 -18.00 -6.39
CA LYS A 235 -13.24 -19.27 -6.42
C LYS A 235 -13.01 -20.05 -7.72
N ARG A 236 -12.47 -19.42 -8.76
CA ARG A 236 -12.24 -20.05 -10.06
C ARG A 236 -11.02 -20.98 -9.97
N LYS A 237 -11.21 -22.22 -10.39
CA LYS A 237 -10.17 -23.25 -10.37
C LYS A 237 -8.92 -22.78 -11.13
N GLY A 238 -7.75 -22.88 -10.49
CA GLY A 238 -6.44 -22.62 -11.09
C GLY A 238 -6.04 -21.15 -11.20
N VAL A 239 -6.92 -20.20 -10.88
CA VAL A 239 -6.57 -18.77 -10.94
C VAL A 239 -5.53 -18.45 -9.87
N ASN A 240 -4.49 -17.71 -10.27
CA ASN A 240 -3.36 -17.28 -9.45
C ASN A 240 -2.47 -18.41 -8.87
N ILE A 241 -2.82 -19.68 -9.02
CA ILE A 241 -2.06 -20.80 -8.43
C ILE A 241 -0.61 -20.82 -8.91
N SER A 242 -0.38 -20.69 -10.22
CA SER A 242 0.97 -20.69 -10.78
C SER A 242 1.81 -19.53 -10.26
N HIS A 243 1.25 -18.32 -10.21
CA HIS A 243 1.96 -17.14 -9.71
C HIS A 243 2.25 -17.23 -8.20
N LEU A 244 1.28 -17.72 -7.42
CA LEU A 244 1.47 -17.98 -5.99
C LEU A 244 2.58 -19.00 -5.75
N ALA A 245 2.59 -20.09 -6.53
CA ALA A 245 3.62 -21.11 -6.44
C ALA A 245 5.00 -20.56 -6.83
N GLN A 246 5.08 -19.77 -7.92
CA GLN A 246 6.32 -19.11 -8.33
C GLN A 246 6.85 -18.13 -7.29
N ASN A 247 5.98 -17.42 -6.57
CA ASN A 247 6.38 -16.53 -5.48
C ASN A 247 6.80 -17.30 -4.21
N ALA A 248 6.14 -18.43 -3.92
CA ALA A 248 6.44 -19.25 -2.75
C ALA A 248 7.67 -20.14 -2.93
N ALA A 249 8.00 -20.54 -4.16
CA ALA A 249 9.08 -21.47 -4.45
C ALA A 249 10.45 -20.97 -3.94
N PRO A 250 10.92 -19.73 -4.23
CA PRO A 250 12.21 -19.25 -3.72
C PRO A 250 12.30 -19.22 -2.19
N LEU A 251 11.20 -18.85 -1.52
CA LEU A 251 11.14 -18.82 -0.04
C LEU A 251 11.22 -20.23 0.54
N THR A 252 10.50 -21.17 -0.07
CA THR A 252 10.48 -22.58 0.31
C THR A 252 11.85 -23.22 0.12
N ILE A 253 12.49 -23.00 -1.04
CA ILE A 253 13.84 -23.48 -1.35
C ILE A 253 14.85 -22.90 -0.37
N SER A 254 14.80 -21.58 -0.12
CA SER A 254 15.75 -20.91 0.79
C SER A 254 15.66 -21.45 2.21
N LEU A 255 14.45 -21.60 2.76
CA LEU A 255 14.24 -22.14 4.10
C LEU A 255 14.71 -23.61 4.19
N ALA A 256 14.32 -24.44 3.23
CA ALA A 256 14.73 -25.84 3.18
C ALA A 256 16.26 -25.98 3.05
N THR A 257 16.89 -25.14 2.23
CA THR A 257 18.35 -25.06 2.11
C THR A 257 18.99 -24.68 3.44
N HIS A 258 18.49 -23.67 4.13
CA HIS A 258 19.01 -23.28 5.45
C HIS A 258 18.93 -24.42 6.47
N LEU A 259 17.79 -25.13 6.53
CA LEU A 259 17.64 -26.29 7.41
C LEU A 259 18.59 -27.42 7.02
N GLN A 260 18.76 -27.67 5.72
CA GLN A 260 19.72 -28.66 5.21
C GLN A 260 21.14 -28.33 5.67
N TRP A 261 21.60 -27.09 5.50
CA TRP A 261 22.94 -26.64 5.92
C TRP A 261 23.13 -26.62 7.44
N GLN A 262 22.04 -26.53 8.19
CA GLN A 262 22.03 -26.68 9.65
C GLN A 262 21.99 -28.14 10.12
N ASP A 263 21.96 -29.09 9.16
CA ASP A 263 21.76 -30.52 9.41
C ASP A 263 20.48 -30.83 10.21
N ASP A 264 19.46 -29.96 10.10
CA ASP A 264 18.18 -30.12 10.78
C ASP A 264 17.28 -31.04 9.96
N THR A 265 16.89 -32.17 10.56
CA THR A 265 15.97 -33.16 9.98
C THR A 265 14.63 -32.58 9.51
N ASN A 266 14.23 -31.40 10.01
CA ASN A 266 13.08 -30.65 9.50
C ASN A 266 13.19 -30.28 8.01
N ALA A 267 14.39 -30.28 7.44
CA ALA A 267 14.59 -30.09 5.99
C ALA A 267 13.81 -31.13 5.16
N PHE A 268 13.70 -32.37 5.63
CA PHE A 268 12.96 -33.42 4.92
C PHE A 268 11.46 -33.14 4.81
N MET A 269 10.89 -32.30 5.69
CA MET A 269 9.47 -31.90 5.60
C MET A 269 9.15 -31.10 4.34
N PHE A 270 10.18 -30.59 3.64
CA PHE A 270 10.01 -29.83 2.40
C PHE A 270 9.94 -30.70 1.15
N ILE A 271 10.26 -32.00 1.21
CA ILE A 271 10.22 -32.89 0.04
C ILE A 271 8.85 -32.85 -0.66
N PRO A 272 7.69 -33.01 0.02
CA PRO A 272 6.39 -33.06 -0.67
C PRO A 272 6.05 -31.77 -1.43
N ILE A 273 6.41 -30.60 -0.89
CA ILE A 273 6.13 -29.33 -1.56
C ILE A 273 7.09 -29.10 -2.74
N LEU A 274 8.35 -29.49 -2.60
CA LEU A 274 9.34 -29.42 -3.69
C LEU A 274 8.96 -30.35 -4.85
N GLU A 275 8.51 -31.58 -4.57
CA GLU A 275 7.99 -32.51 -5.58
C GLU A 275 6.77 -31.94 -6.30
N TRP A 276 5.83 -31.35 -5.57
CA TRP A 276 4.67 -30.70 -6.18
C TRP A 276 5.08 -29.52 -7.08
N LEU A 277 6.03 -28.69 -6.64
CA LEU A 277 6.57 -27.59 -7.46
C LEU A 277 7.27 -28.12 -8.72
N GLU A 278 8.04 -29.21 -8.61
CA GLU A 278 8.73 -29.83 -9.74
C GLU A 278 7.75 -30.41 -10.76
N GLN A 279 6.74 -31.17 -10.31
CA GLN A 279 5.71 -31.76 -11.16
C GLN A 279 4.94 -30.73 -11.99
N ASN A 280 4.82 -29.49 -11.48
CA ASN A 280 4.16 -28.39 -12.17
C ASN A 280 5.12 -27.47 -12.94
N GLY A 281 6.42 -27.78 -12.96
CA GLY A 281 7.44 -26.99 -13.66
C GLY A 281 7.74 -25.63 -13.01
N TRP A 282 7.50 -25.49 -11.71
CA TRP A 282 7.72 -24.25 -10.95
C TRP A 282 8.99 -24.28 -10.09
N LEU A 283 9.72 -25.39 -10.10
CA LEU A 283 10.98 -25.55 -9.38
C LEU A 283 12.16 -25.20 -10.30
N ASP A 284 13.02 -24.29 -9.86
CA ASP A 284 14.26 -23.93 -10.57
C ASP A 284 15.36 -24.98 -10.38
N GLU A 285 16.52 -24.80 -11.02
CA GLU A 285 17.63 -25.75 -10.95
C GLU A 285 18.20 -25.90 -9.53
N MET A 286 18.19 -24.83 -8.73
CA MET A 286 18.63 -24.89 -7.34
C MET A 286 17.68 -25.76 -6.51
N GLY A 287 16.37 -25.56 -6.67
CA GLY A 287 15.35 -26.35 -6.00
C GLY A 287 15.38 -27.82 -6.40
N LYS A 288 15.62 -28.14 -7.68
CA LYS A 288 15.78 -29.53 -8.15
C LYS A 288 16.99 -30.21 -7.52
N GLY A 289 18.12 -29.50 -7.45
CA GLY A 289 19.32 -30.00 -6.77
C GLY A 289 19.08 -30.28 -5.29
N LEU A 290 18.41 -29.35 -4.60
CA LEU A 290 18.00 -29.52 -3.21
C LEU A 290 17.09 -30.74 -3.02
N LEU A 291 16.03 -30.85 -3.82
CA LEU A 291 15.07 -31.96 -3.74
C LEU A 291 15.76 -33.31 -3.90
N LYS A 292 16.59 -33.45 -4.95
CA LYS A 292 17.35 -34.68 -5.21
C LYS A 292 18.26 -35.05 -4.04
N ASN A 293 18.97 -34.07 -3.47
CA ASN A 293 19.87 -34.31 -2.34
C ASN A 293 19.09 -34.78 -1.09
N LEU A 294 17.99 -34.09 -0.77
CA LEU A 294 17.15 -34.47 0.37
C LEU A 294 16.55 -35.87 0.21
N GLN A 295 16.04 -36.22 -0.98
CA GLN A 295 15.51 -37.56 -1.26
C GLN A 295 16.61 -38.63 -1.10
N ASN A 296 17.78 -38.42 -1.70
CA ASN A 296 18.88 -39.38 -1.61
C ASN A 296 19.36 -39.59 -0.16
N SER A 297 19.51 -38.51 0.61
CA SER A 297 19.91 -38.62 2.01
C SER A 297 18.84 -39.32 2.84
N GLN A 298 17.56 -39.02 2.61
CA GLN A 298 16.45 -39.67 3.31
C GLN A 298 16.39 -41.18 3.01
N ASP A 299 16.51 -41.56 1.74
CA ASP A 299 16.48 -42.97 1.30
C ASP A 299 17.64 -43.80 1.88
N GLN A 300 18.78 -43.15 2.14
CA GLN A 300 19.97 -43.77 2.72
C GLN A 300 19.99 -43.71 4.25
N GLY A 301 19.00 -43.08 4.89
CA GLY A 301 18.98 -42.86 6.34
C GLY A 301 20.10 -41.94 6.83
N LEU A 302 20.58 -41.05 5.95
CA LEU A 302 21.62 -40.06 6.24
C LEU A 302 21.02 -38.74 6.73
N SER A 303 21.87 -37.89 7.31
CA SER A 303 21.46 -36.56 7.72
C SER A 303 21.25 -35.64 6.50
N PRO A 304 20.43 -34.58 6.60
CA PRO A 304 20.16 -33.66 5.49
C PRO A 304 21.41 -33.04 4.86
N ALA A 305 22.45 -32.76 5.66
CA ALA A 305 23.70 -32.19 5.19
C ALA A 305 24.66 -33.20 4.55
N ALA A 306 24.31 -34.50 4.52
CA ALA A 306 25.13 -35.51 3.86
C ALA A 306 25.15 -35.22 2.35
N ILE A 307 26.26 -34.63 1.88
CA ILE A 307 26.49 -34.37 0.46
C ILE A 307 26.88 -35.70 -0.19
N LEU A 308 26.06 -36.15 -1.15
CA LEU A 308 26.29 -37.32 -1.99
C LEU A 308 26.77 -36.93 -3.38
#